data_AF-A0AAD5MXJ6-F1
#
_entry.id   AF-A0AAD5MXJ6-F1
#
_cell.length_a   1.000
_cell.length_b   1.000
_cell.length_c   1.000
_cell.angle_alpha   90.00
_cell.angle_beta   90.00
_cell.angle_gamma   90.00
#
_symmetry.space_group_name_H-M   'P 1'
#
loop_
_entity.id
_entity.type
_entity.pdbx_description
1 polymer ?
#
loop_
_entity_poly.entity_id
_entity_poly.type
_entity_poly.pdbx_seq_one_letter_code
_entity_poly.pdbx_strand_id
1 'polypeptide(L)'
;MSYARSRPLTVAIPLRYCHHHCSRIMQPKVKLTPRKIGVQGPSIRRKEPAKVPQFSREELSELKRLSAMLPPRAAKEQDPAQLVLNAANYIQQLVATVRARVNKGTLPVEALAVLPSGSTTTRRIAPRKKRRSIEKRH
;
A
#
# COMPACT_ATOMS: atom_id res chain seq x y z
N MET A 1 40.15 4.46 46.23
CA MET A 1 40.85 5.51 45.46
C MET A 1 40.03 5.80 44.21
N SER A 2 39.64 7.05 44.01
CA SER A 2 39.03 7.67 42.81
C SER A 2 39.85 7.35 41.55
N TYR A 3 39.33 7.32 40.32
CA TYR A 3 38.83 8.43 39.48
C TYR A 3 37.79 7.88 38.48
N ALA A 4 36.57 8.41 38.38
CA ALA A 4 36.18 9.59 37.60
C ALA A 4 36.50 9.50 36.09
N ARG A 5 35.46 9.28 35.26
CA ARG A 5 35.33 9.90 33.93
C ARG A 5 33.87 10.20 33.62
N SER A 6 33.46 11.36 34.10
CA SER A 6 32.39 12.16 33.51
C SER A 6 32.85 12.69 32.15
N ARG A 7 31.95 12.78 31.16
CA ARG A 7 31.64 13.99 30.38
C ARG A 7 30.62 13.70 29.25
N PRO A 8 29.90 14.73 28.78
CA PRO A 8 28.47 14.62 28.57
C PRO A 8 27.99 15.25 27.24
N LEU A 9 26.67 15.45 27.15
CA LEU A 9 25.95 16.46 26.38
C LEU A 9 25.81 16.32 24.85
N THR A 10 24.57 16.02 24.47
CA THR A 10 23.70 16.90 23.66
C THR A 10 24.34 17.63 22.48
N VAL A 11 24.07 17.14 21.27
CA VAL A 11 24.13 17.98 20.06
C VAL A 11 22.69 18.30 19.66
N ALA A 12 22.24 19.46 20.11
CA ALA A 12 21.07 20.14 19.61
C ALA A 12 21.32 20.57 18.17
N ILE A 13 20.51 20.06 17.22
CA ILE A 13 20.48 20.59 15.86
C ILE A 13 19.44 21.71 15.84
N PRO A 14 19.79 22.93 15.41
CA PRO A 14 18.96 24.11 15.56
C PRO A 14 17.75 24.10 14.62
N LEU A 15 16.58 24.38 15.20
CA LEU A 15 15.40 24.88 14.51
C LEU A 15 15.78 26.19 13.79
N ARG A 16 15.90 26.15 12.46
CA ARG A 16 15.89 27.37 11.65
C ARG A 16 14.46 27.85 11.50
N TYR A 17 14.07 28.71 12.43
CA TYR A 17 13.02 29.72 12.25
C TYR A 17 13.64 31.00 11.65
N CYS A 18 12.78 31.92 11.22
CA CYS A 18 13.04 33.27 10.66
C CYS A 18 13.14 33.31 9.12
N HIS A 19 12.54 34.26 8.39
CA HIS A 19 11.65 35.36 8.72
C HIS A 19 11.06 35.86 7.38
N HIS A 20 9.78 36.24 7.39
CA HIS A 20 9.17 37.32 6.61
C HIS A 20 9.71 37.66 5.21
N HIS A 21 8.90 37.37 4.18
CA HIS A 21 8.73 38.32 3.07
C HIS A 21 7.24 38.60 2.86
N CYS A 22 6.78 39.68 3.50
CA CYS A 22 5.48 40.27 3.27
C CYS A 22 5.61 41.15 2.02
N SER A 23 5.08 40.69 0.89
CA SER A 23 5.01 41.47 -0.35
C SER A 23 3.57 41.82 -0.66
N ARG A 24 3.22 43.03 -0.23
CA ARG A 24 2.24 43.99 -0.80
C ARG A 24 1.32 43.47 -1.91
N ILE A 25 0.06 43.29 -1.50
CA ILE A 25 -1.20 43.67 -2.15
C ILE A 25 -1.04 44.34 -3.54
N MET A 26 -1.48 43.63 -4.57
CA MET A 26 -2.11 44.22 -5.75
C MET A 26 -3.41 43.43 -6.03
N GLN A 27 -4.54 43.97 -5.58
CA GLN A 27 -5.86 43.49 -5.95
C GLN A 27 -6.26 44.11 -7.30
N PRO A 28 -6.56 43.33 -8.34
CA PRO A 28 -7.45 43.79 -9.39
C PRO A 28 -8.90 43.66 -8.90
N LYS A 29 -9.53 44.81 -8.58
CA LYS A 29 -10.98 44.93 -8.44
C LYS A 29 -11.62 44.65 -9.79
N VAL A 30 -12.19 43.45 -9.96
CA VAL A 30 -13.17 43.20 -11.02
C VAL A 30 -14.44 42.68 -10.36
N LYS A 31 -15.48 43.50 -10.41
CA LYS A 31 -16.81 43.19 -9.92
C LYS A 31 -17.39 42.07 -10.79
N LEU A 32 -17.38 40.83 -10.30
CA LEU A 32 -18.19 39.75 -10.85
C LEU A 32 -19.20 39.34 -9.79
N THR A 33 -20.41 39.86 -9.95
CA THR A 33 -21.58 39.45 -9.17
C THR A 33 -21.80 37.95 -9.40
N PRO A 34 -21.98 37.13 -8.36
CA PRO A 34 -22.41 35.76 -8.54
C PRO A 34 -23.83 35.79 -9.13
N ARG A 35 -23.96 35.45 -10.40
CA ARG A 35 -25.27 35.10 -10.97
C ARG A 35 -25.79 33.93 -10.13
N LYS A 36 -27.01 34.04 -9.60
CA LYS A 36 -27.75 32.93 -8.98
C LYS A 36 -27.76 31.76 -9.97
N ILE A 37 -26.87 30.79 -9.77
CA ILE A 37 -26.94 29.51 -10.47
C ILE A 37 -28.13 28.82 -9.84
N GLY A 38 -29.21 28.77 -10.60
CA GLY A 38 -30.43 28.04 -10.25
C GLY A 38 -30.07 26.64 -9.80
N VAL A 39 -30.61 26.32 -8.62
CA VAL A 39 -30.61 25.00 -8.02
C VAL A 39 -31.28 24.03 -8.99
N GLN A 40 -30.48 23.21 -9.66
CA GLN A 40 -30.86 21.89 -10.16
C GLN A 40 -29.59 21.13 -10.56
N GLY A 41 -28.86 20.68 -9.54
CA GLY A 41 -27.91 19.59 -9.76
C GLY A 41 -28.68 18.34 -10.22
N PRO A 42 -28.07 17.47 -11.05
CA PRO A 42 -28.71 16.24 -11.48
C PRO A 42 -29.16 15.46 -10.24
N SER A 43 -30.45 15.10 -10.20
CA SER A 43 -31.03 14.24 -9.18
C SER A 43 -30.19 12.97 -9.10
N ILE A 44 -29.35 12.89 -8.08
CA ILE A 44 -28.63 11.67 -7.73
C ILE A 44 -29.72 10.74 -7.23
N ARG A 45 -30.37 10.01 -8.15
CA ARG A 45 -31.25 8.89 -7.80
C ARG A 45 -30.42 8.06 -6.83
N ARG A 46 -30.86 7.98 -5.57
CA ARG A 46 -30.21 7.16 -4.56
C ARG A 46 -30.13 5.76 -5.14
N LYS A 47 -28.93 5.38 -5.56
CA LYS A 47 -28.62 4.01 -5.96
C LYS A 47 -28.92 3.20 -4.71
N GLU A 48 -29.92 2.34 -4.81
CA GLU A 48 -30.27 1.36 -3.79
C GLU A 48 -28.97 0.77 -3.23
N PRO A 49 -28.77 0.71 -1.89
CA PRO A 49 -27.54 0.19 -1.34
C PRO A 49 -27.37 -1.23 -1.91
N ALA A 50 -26.28 -1.43 -2.66
CA ALA A 50 -25.96 -2.72 -3.24
C ALA A 50 -26.06 -3.76 -2.13
N LYS A 51 -26.97 -4.73 -2.29
CA LYS A 51 -27.17 -5.81 -1.32
C LYS A 51 -25.80 -6.36 -0.95
N VAL A 52 -25.42 -6.23 0.32
CA VAL A 52 -24.21 -6.86 0.83
C VAL A 52 -24.32 -8.35 0.49
N PRO A 53 -23.34 -8.96 -0.20
CA PRO A 53 -23.39 -10.38 -0.52
C PRO A 53 -23.55 -11.16 0.77
N GLN A 54 -24.68 -11.85 0.90
CA GLN A 54 -24.97 -12.64 2.09
C GLN A 54 -24.40 -14.03 1.84
N PHE A 55 -23.32 -14.37 2.55
CA PHE A 55 -22.69 -15.68 2.46
C PHE A 55 -23.59 -16.77 3.05
N SER A 56 -23.61 -17.95 2.42
CA SER A 56 -24.26 -19.12 2.96
C SER A 56 -23.56 -19.62 4.24
N ARG A 57 -24.21 -20.52 4.98
CA ARG A 57 -23.62 -21.14 6.17
C ARG A 57 -22.36 -21.95 5.81
N GLU A 58 -22.41 -22.64 4.68
CA GLU A 58 -21.30 -23.44 4.14
C GLU A 58 -20.13 -22.52 3.77
N GLU A 59 -20.39 -21.41 3.09
CA GLU A 59 -19.36 -20.43 2.71
C GLU A 59 -18.70 -19.81 3.95
N LEU A 60 -19.47 -19.45 4.98
CA LEU A 60 -18.92 -18.94 6.24
C LEU A 60 -18.06 -20.00 6.95
N SER A 61 -18.47 -21.27 6.90
CA SER A 61 -17.67 -22.36 7.47
C SER A 61 -16.35 -22.53 6.72
N GLU A 62 -16.36 -22.35 5.40
CA GLU A 62 -15.15 -22.42 4.58
C GLU A 62 -14.22 -21.23 4.82
N LEU A 63 -14.75 -20.01 4.95
CA LEU A 63 -13.95 -18.85 5.33
C LEU A 63 -13.29 -19.05 6.70
N LYS A 64 -13.97 -19.69 7.65
CA LYS A 64 -13.37 -20.04 8.96
C LYS A 64 -12.29 -21.11 8.84
N ARG A 65 -12.45 -22.11 7.96
CA ARG A 65 -11.40 -23.08 7.66
C ARG A 65 -10.20 -22.42 6.99
N LEU A 66 -10.46 -21.52 6.05
CA LEU A 66 -9.44 -20.77 5.32
C LEU A 66 -8.60 -19.92 6.27
N SER A 67 -9.22 -19.19 7.21
CA SER A 67 -8.49 -18.38 8.17
C SER A 67 -7.56 -19.20 9.07
N ALA A 68 -7.93 -20.44 9.40
CA ALA A 68 -7.07 -21.35 10.17
C ALA A 68 -5.84 -21.86 9.39
N MET A 69 -5.89 -21.89 8.05
CA MET A 69 -4.77 -22.30 7.20
C MET A 69 -3.78 -21.18 6.91
N LEU A 70 -4.18 -19.92 7.11
CA LEU A 70 -3.33 -18.77 6.85
C LEU A 70 -2.39 -18.48 8.03
N PRO A 71 -1.21 -17.88 7.77
CA PRO A 71 -0.36 -17.40 8.84
C PRO A 71 -1.11 -16.47 9.80
N PRO A 72 -0.81 -16.46 11.11
CA PRO A 72 -1.57 -15.69 12.11
C PRO A 72 -1.71 -14.19 11.80
N ARG A 73 -0.80 -13.63 11.03
CA ARG A 73 -0.84 -12.22 10.59
C ARG A 73 -1.94 -11.94 9.55
N ALA A 74 -2.29 -12.94 8.75
CA ALA A 74 -3.29 -12.85 7.69
C ALA A 74 -4.70 -13.27 8.14
N ALA A 75 -4.82 -13.90 9.31
CA ALA A 75 -6.06 -14.49 9.83
C ALA A 75 -6.84 -13.61 10.83
N LYS A 76 -6.25 -12.51 11.34
CA LYS A 76 -6.90 -11.66 12.36
C LYS A 76 -8.05 -10.85 11.75
N GLU A 77 -9.29 -11.11 12.19
CA GLU A 77 -10.53 -10.38 11.88
C GLU A 77 -10.48 -9.59 10.57
N GLN A 78 -10.59 -10.30 9.46
CA GLN A 78 -10.58 -9.69 8.14
C GLN A 78 -11.94 -9.82 7.49
N ASP A 79 -12.32 -8.76 6.80
CA ASP A 79 -13.37 -8.78 5.79
C ASP A 79 -13.16 -10.01 4.87
N PRO A 80 -14.22 -10.79 4.54
CA PRO A 80 -14.10 -11.98 3.71
C PRO A 80 -13.33 -11.77 2.41
N ALA A 81 -13.49 -10.62 1.75
CA ALA A 81 -12.75 -10.33 0.53
C ALA A 81 -11.25 -10.20 0.78
N GLN A 82 -10.86 -9.54 1.88
CA GLN A 82 -9.46 -9.42 2.27
C GLN A 82 -8.86 -10.76 2.70
N LEU A 83 -9.64 -11.61 3.37
CA LEU A 83 -9.21 -12.96 3.72
C LEU A 83 -8.86 -13.79 2.46
N VAL A 84 -9.74 -13.76 1.45
CA VAL A 84 -9.52 -14.46 0.17
C VAL A 84 -8.31 -13.87 -0.56
N LEU A 85 -8.16 -12.55 -0.58
CA LEU A 85 -7.00 -11.88 -1.18
C LEU A 85 -5.70 -12.31 -0.48
N ASN A 86 -5.68 -12.37 0.85
CA ASN A 86 -4.52 -12.83 1.60
C ASN A 86 -4.18 -14.30 1.30
N ALA A 87 -5.20 -15.15 1.19
CA ALA A 87 -5.01 -16.54 0.80
C ALA A 87 -4.36 -16.65 -0.58
N ALA A 88 -4.85 -15.91 -1.56
CA ALA A 88 -4.27 -15.87 -2.90
C ALA A 88 -2.79 -15.43 -2.87
N ASN A 89 -2.46 -14.40 -2.09
CA ASN A 89 -1.09 -13.93 -1.91
C ASN A 89 -0.20 -14.98 -1.24
N TYR A 90 -0.72 -15.69 -0.22
CA TYR A 90 0.04 -16.72 0.47
C TYR A 90 0.34 -17.92 -0.42
N ILE A 91 -0.62 -18.35 -1.25
CA ILE A 91 -0.40 -19.38 -2.27
C ILE A 91 0.75 -18.98 -3.21
N GLN A 92 0.78 -17.73 -3.69
CA GLN A 92 1.87 -17.24 -4.55
C GLN A 92 3.23 -17.30 -3.84
N GLN A 93 3.30 -16.95 -2.55
CA GLN A 93 4.53 -17.04 -1.75
C GLN A 93 5.00 -18.48 -1.59
N LEU A 94 4.09 -19.43 -1.36
CA LEU A 94 4.40 -20.85 -1.27
C LEU A 94 4.94 -21.36 -2.62
N VAL A 95 4.29 -21.05 -3.73
CA VAL A 95 4.74 -21.40 -5.09
C VAL A 95 6.15 -20.84 -5.35
N ALA A 96 6.40 -19.57 -5.02
CA ALA A 96 7.71 -18.95 -5.17
C ALA A 96 8.78 -19.65 -4.32
N THR A 97 8.44 -20.05 -3.09
CA THR A 97 9.33 -20.75 -2.17
C THR A 97 9.69 -22.14 -2.69
N VAL A 98 8.71 -22.91 -3.19
CA VAL A 98 8.95 -24.22 -3.79
C VAL A 98 9.88 -24.08 -4.99
N ARG A 99 9.59 -23.16 -5.92
CA ARG A 99 10.46 -22.88 -7.07
C ARG A 99 11.88 -22.52 -6.65
N ALA A 100 12.04 -21.64 -5.67
CA ALA A 100 13.36 -21.24 -5.17
C ALA A 100 14.11 -22.42 -4.55
N ARG A 101 13.41 -23.32 -3.85
CA ARG A 101 14.02 -24.51 -3.23
C ARG A 101 14.43 -25.57 -4.25
N VAL A 102 13.64 -25.77 -5.30
CA VAL A 102 14.00 -26.64 -6.44
C VAL A 102 15.24 -26.10 -7.14
N ASN A 103 15.28 -24.80 -7.44
CA ASN A 103 16.45 -24.16 -8.07
C ASN A 103 17.72 -24.24 -7.19
N LYS A 104 17.55 -24.29 -5.86
CA LYS A 104 18.65 -24.48 -4.89
C LYS A 104 19.04 -25.95 -4.71
N GLY A 105 18.35 -26.90 -5.34
CA GLY A 105 18.59 -28.34 -5.17
C GLY A 105 18.14 -28.92 -3.83
N THR A 106 17.33 -28.19 -3.07
CA THR A 106 16.79 -28.63 -1.77
C THR A 106 15.43 -29.31 -1.87
N LEU A 107 14.82 -29.28 -3.05
CA LEU A 107 13.61 -30.02 -3.40
C LEU A 107 13.77 -30.65 -4.79
N PRO A 108 13.15 -31.81 -5.04
CA PRO A 108 13.17 -32.49 -6.34
C PRO A 108 12.41 -31.70 -7.43
N VAL A 109 12.80 -31.87 -8.70
CA VAL A 109 12.21 -31.10 -9.81
C VAL A 109 10.75 -31.48 -10.07
N GLU A 110 10.38 -32.71 -9.76
CA GLU A 110 9.03 -33.27 -9.83
C GLU A 110 8.04 -32.48 -8.97
N ALA A 111 8.52 -31.80 -7.92
CA ALA A 111 7.69 -30.92 -7.09
C ALA A 111 7.08 -29.76 -7.88
N LEU A 112 7.68 -29.37 -9.02
CA LEU A 112 7.13 -28.32 -9.89
C LEU A 112 5.91 -28.80 -10.68
N ALA A 113 5.79 -30.10 -10.96
CA ALA A 113 4.70 -30.66 -11.76
C ALA A 113 3.33 -30.58 -11.06
N VAL A 114 3.33 -30.50 -9.73
CA VAL A 114 2.13 -30.44 -8.88
C VAL A 114 1.68 -28.99 -8.64
N LEU A 115 2.50 -27.99 -9.00
CA LEU A 115 2.15 -26.59 -8.77
C LEU A 115 1.11 -26.09 -9.78
N PRO A 116 0.18 -25.21 -9.38
CA PRO A 116 -0.80 -24.65 -10.30
C PRO A 116 -0.11 -23.88 -11.44
N SER A 117 -0.46 -24.24 -12.67
CA SER A 117 -0.01 -23.60 -13.91
C SER A 117 -0.65 -22.21 -14.06
N GLY A 118 -0.19 -21.21 -13.30
CA GLY A 118 -0.64 -19.84 -13.54
C GLY A 118 -0.55 -18.91 -12.35
N SER A 119 0.34 -17.93 -12.48
CA SER A 119 0.16 -16.51 -12.14
C SER A 119 1.52 -15.95 -11.74
N THR A 120 2.41 -15.87 -12.72
CA THR A 120 3.58 -15.01 -12.62
C THR A 120 3.10 -13.56 -12.77
N THR A 121 2.42 -13.01 -11.76
CA THR A 121 2.45 -11.55 -11.57
C THR A 121 3.82 -11.22 -10.99
N THR A 122 4.84 -11.40 -11.83
CA THR A 122 6.15 -10.81 -11.60
C THR A 122 5.93 -9.32 -11.71
N ARG A 123 5.62 -8.65 -10.59
CA ARG A 123 5.86 -7.21 -10.47
C ARG A 123 7.37 -7.04 -10.60
N ARG A 124 7.84 -6.94 -11.85
CA ARG A 124 9.17 -6.43 -12.18
C ARG A 124 9.21 -5.06 -11.54
N ILE A 125 9.93 -4.93 -10.44
CA ILE A 125 10.38 -3.63 -9.94
C ILE A 125 11.26 -3.08 -11.05
N ALA A 126 10.69 -2.22 -11.89
CA ALA A 126 11.43 -1.55 -12.95
C ALA A 126 12.56 -0.76 -12.29
N PRO A 127 13.82 -0.90 -12.76
CA PRO A 127 14.91 -0.10 -12.22
C PRO A 127 14.59 1.38 -12.49
N ARG A 128 14.52 2.18 -11.43
CA ARG A 128 14.37 3.64 -11.49
C ARG A 128 15.47 4.19 -12.41
N LYS A 129 15.08 4.66 -13.61
CA LYS A 129 15.98 5.39 -14.50
C LYS A 129 16.51 6.62 -13.75
N LYS A 130 17.83 6.64 -13.50
CA LYS A 130 18.59 7.77 -12.98
C LYS A 130 18.41 8.94 -13.96
N ARG A 131 17.70 10.00 -13.56
CA ARG A 131 17.57 11.24 -14.35
C ARG A 131 18.98 11.78 -14.59
N ARG A 132 19.41 11.82 -15.86
CA ARG A 132 20.67 12.48 -16.24
C ARG A 132 20.50 14.00 -16.02
N SER A 133 21.46 14.58 -15.32
CA SER A 133 21.59 16.02 -15.10
C SER A 133 21.80 16.70 -16.46
N ILE A 134 21.00 17.71 -16.77
CA ILE A 134 21.25 18.57 -17.92
C ILE A 134 22.23 19.66 -17.50
N GLU A 135 23.47 19.51 -17.96
CA GLU A 135 24.51 20.52 -17.92
C GLU A 135 24.14 21.65 -18.89
N LYS A 136 23.86 22.84 -18.36
CA LYS A 136 23.73 24.06 -19.18
C LYS A 136 25.13 24.47 -19.60
N ARG A 137 25.42 24.42 -20.91
CA ARG A 137 26.56 25.13 -21.48
C ARG A 137 26.24 26.62 -21.56
N HIS A 138 27.27 27.41 -21.23
CA HIS A 138 27.33 28.86 -21.33
C HIS A 138 27.20 29.34 -22.77
#